data_AF-A0A0B7N8R1-F1
#
_entry.id   AF-A0A0B7N8R1-F1
#
_cell.length_a   1.000
_cell.length_b   1.000
_cell.length_c   1.000
_cell.angle_alpha   90.00
_cell.angle_beta   90.00
_cell.angle_gamma   90.00
#
_symmetry.space_group_name_H-M   'P 1'
#
loop_
_entity.id
_entity.type
_entity.pdbx_description
1 polymer ?
#
loop_
_entity_poly.entity_id
_entity_poly.type
_entity_poly.pdbx_seq_one_letter_code
_entity_poly.pdbx_strand_id
1 'polypeptide(L)'
;MKLLGYVRQSWAILWASFLFGTSKIPKKNMTIVNPHAVTAQKALSLLKELSSSLDGWEFSEEKTGVKLYRKADDTSPISIVRGETDLEGHEFTTQQVASVATLPGCRKIWDEKFDTSEIKEMYSRHESLFWSKLRAPWPVYPRDIAGTSLRETSDTECCVVMTSVEDEAIPEVSGCVRANLIVSGWVITKTDTGIHVTYITQIDLAGYIPTSFLKGIEQQVPLCAGAVVNFIKEHGFAPTTIECTARFKSEEFEHDTKEYACNVDATGDVKWVVSTKMYPNDINVSIIGSGGNAKFVIDLDDKKNQVVTVTGINGPTTIKITSK
;
A
#
# COMPACT_ATOMS: atom_id res chain seq x y z
N MET A 1 0.70 11.29 92.24
CA MET A 1 1.90 12.15 92.21
C MET A 1 3.00 11.38 91.47
N LYS A 2 3.58 11.99 90.41
CA LYS A 2 4.60 11.46 89.46
C LYS A 2 4.12 10.34 88.50
N LEU A 3 4.70 10.08 87.33
CA LEU A 3 5.24 10.82 86.15
C LEU A 3 5.80 9.73 85.20
N LEU A 4 5.75 9.96 83.88
CA LEU A 4 6.64 9.43 82.79
C LEU A 4 6.55 7.98 82.25
N GLY A 5 6.73 7.89 80.91
CA GLY A 5 7.35 6.76 80.18
C GLY A 5 6.46 6.10 79.11
N TYR A 6 6.39 6.58 77.86
CA TYR A 6 7.20 6.13 76.69
C TYR A 6 7.47 4.62 76.61
N VAL A 7 6.95 3.92 75.57
CA VAL A 7 7.72 3.09 74.61
C VAL A 7 6.88 2.87 73.34
N ARG A 8 7.41 3.31 72.19
CA ARG A 8 7.04 2.89 70.84
C ARG A 8 7.83 1.60 70.51
N GLN A 9 7.18 0.55 70.02
CA GLN A 9 7.86 -0.52 69.27
C GLN A 9 6.90 -1.28 68.36
N SER A 10 7.41 -1.61 67.16
CA SER A 10 6.93 -2.64 66.22
C SER A 10 5.82 -2.31 65.23
N TRP A 11 6.18 -1.57 64.17
CA TRP A 11 5.68 -1.78 62.79
C TRP A 11 6.84 -1.58 61.81
N ALA A 12 7.89 -2.40 61.94
CA ALA A 12 9.03 -2.41 61.03
C ALA A 12 9.49 -3.84 60.79
N ILE A 13 8.70 -4.61 60.03
CA ILE A 13 9.10 -5.78 59.21
C ILE A 13 7.98 -5.92 58.17
N LEU A 14 8.13 -5.28 57.01
CA LEU A 14 7.46 -5.60 55.72
C LEU A 14 7.84 -4.63 54.58
N TRP A 15 9.02 -4.00 54.65
CA TRP A 15 9.50 -3.03 53.64
C TRP A 15 10.95 -3.30 53.21
N ALA A 16 11.32 -4.56 52.99
CA ALA A 16 12.65 -4.90 52.47
C ALA A 16 12.65 -6.22 51.70
N SER A 17 11.97 -6.27 50.55
CA SER A 17 12.20 -7.25 49.46
C SER A 17 11.42 -6.85 48.20
N PHE A 18 11.65 -5.64 47.68
CA PHE A 18 11.20 -5.24 46.33
C PHE A 18 12.12 -4.17 45.76
N LEU A 19 13.43 -4.41 45.84
CA LEU A 19 14.44 -3.69 45.08
C LEU A 19 15.32 -4.75 44.43
N PHE A 20 15.55 -4.58 43.13
CA PHE A 20 16.26 -5.47 42.19
C PHE A 20 15.41 -6.59 41.58
N GLY A 21 14.97 -6.35 40.35
CA GLY A 21 14.43 -7.40 39.48
C GLY A 21 13.27 -7.00 38.58
N THR A 22 13.22 -5.78 38.01
CA THR A 22 12.45 -5.62 36.76
C THR A 22 13.28 -6.22 35.64
N SER A 23 13.19 -7.54 35.47
CA SER A 23 13.56 -8.12 34.18
C SER A 23 12.70 -7.40 33.15
N LYS A 24 13.34 -6.64 32.26
CA LYS A 24 12.69 -6.21 31.04
C LYS A 24 12.36 -7.50 30.31
N ILE A 25 11.13 -7.98 30.48
CA ILE A 25 10.55 -8.97 29.58
C ILE A 25 10.74 -8.32 28.20
N PRO A 26 11.55 -8.91 27.29
CA PRO A 26 11.63 -8.39 25.94
C PRO A 26 10.19 -8.39 25.45
N LYS A 27 9.67 -7.22 25.07
CA LYS A 27 8.37 -7.15 24.39
C LYS A 27 8.53 -8.02 23.16
N LYS A 28 8.02 -9.24 23.23
CA LYS A 28 7.93 -10.15 22.09
C LYS A 28 7.23 -9.33 21.02
N ASN A 29 7.90 -9.05 19.90
CA ASN A 29 7.29 -8.39 18.76
C ASN A 29 6.00 -9.16 18.47
N MET A 30 4.85 -8.60 18.84
CA MET A 30 3.57 -9.19 18.47
C MET A 30 3.46 -8.95 16.97
N THR A 31 3.82 -9.97 16.20
CA THR A 31 3.49 -10.03 14.79
C THR A 31 1.97 -9.95 14.72
N ILE A 32 1.44 -8.89 14.11
CA ILE A 32 0.01 -8.81 13.85
C ILE A 32 -0.27 -9.91 12.82
N VAL A 33 -1.20 -10.79 13.13
CA VAL A 33 -1.62 -11.82 12.19
C VAL A 33 -2.69 -11.22 11.28
N ASN A 34 -2.52 -11.38 9.97
CA ASN A 34 -3.53 -10.99 9.00
C ASN A 34 -4.68 -12.03 9.02
N PRO A 35 -5.89 -11.69 9.48
CA PRO A 35 -7.02 -12.61 9.49
C PRO A 35 -7.47 -13.00 8.07
N HIS A 36 -7.10 -12.21 7.07
CA HIS A 36 -7.46 -12.39 5.65
C HIS A 36 -6.32 -13.00 4.81
N ALA A 37 -5.24 -13.48 5.42
CA ALA A 37 -4.06 -13.99 4.72
C ALA A 37 -4.41 -15.09 3.70
N VAL A 38 -5.29 -16.01 4.05
CA VAL A 38 -5.72 -17.10 3.15
C VAL A 38 -6.46 -16.54 1.92
N THR A 39 -7.33 -15.55 2.11
CA THR A 39 -8.06 -14.89 1.02
C THR A 39 -7.11 -14.13 0.11
N ALA A 40 -6.19 -13.36 0.69
CA ALA A 40 -5.18 -12.62 -0.06
C ALA A 40 -4.28 -13.55 -0.88
N GLN A 41 -3.85 -14.68 -0.31
CA GLN A 41 -3.03 -15.67 -1.01
C GLN A 41 -3.78 -16.35 -2.16
N LYS A 42 -5.06 -16.69 -1.98
CA LYS A 42 -5.91 -17.24 -3.06
C LYS A 42 -6.05 -16.24 -4.21
N ALA A 43 -6.27 -14.97 -3.90
CA ALA A 43 -6.36 -13.92 -4.92
C ALA A 43 -5.02 -13.76 -5.66
N LEU A 44 -3.89 -13.85 -4.96
CA LEU A 44 -2.58 -13.77 -5.60
C LEU A 44 -2.33 -14.95 -6.54
N SER A 45 -2.69 -16.17 -6.12
CA SER A 45 -2.60 -17.35 -6.98
C SER A 45 -3.47 -17.21 -8.23
N LEU A 46 -4.71 -16.71 -8.07
CA LEU A 46 -5.61 -16.43 -9.20
C LEU A 46 -5.02 -15.37 -10.14
N LEU A 47 -4.47 -14.28 -9.60
CA LEU A 47 -3.82 -13.24 -10.42
C LEU A 47 -2.68 -13.82 -11.25
N LYS A 48 -1.80 -14.62 -10.63
CA LYS A 48 -0.69 -15.27 -11.32
C LYS A 48 -1.17 -16.21 -12.42
N GLU A 49 -2.17 -17.03 -12.13
CA GLU A 49 -2.82 -17.90 -13.12
C GLU A 49 -3.36 -17.10 -14.31
N LEU A 50 -4.18 -16.07 -14.03
CA LEU A 50 -4.77 -15.20 -15.06
C LEU A 50 -3.74 -14.47 -15.91
N SER A 51 -2.59 -14.12 -15.33
CA SER A 51 -1.49 -13.43 -16.03
C SER A 51 -0.58 -14.35 -16.84
N SER A 52 -0.52 -15.63 -16.50
CA SER A 52 0.49 -16.59 -17.00
C SER A 52 0.42 -16.88 -18.51
N SER A 53 -0.75 -16.74 -19.12
CA SER A 53 -0.97 -16.92 -20.55
C SER A 53 -2.15 -16.08 -21.03
N LEU A 54 -2.31 -15.99 -22.35
CA LEU A 54 -3.48 -15.41 -23.01
C LEU A 54 -4.56 -16.46 -23.34
N ASP A 55 -4.46 -17.68 -22.81
CA ASP A 55 -5.43 -18.73 -23.09
C ASP A 55 -6.82 -18.38 -22.50
N GLY A 56 -7.83 -18.41 -23.38
CA GLY A 56 -9.20 -17.99 -23.08
C GLY A 56 -9.38 -16.46 -23.00
N TRP A 57 -8.34 -15.67 -23.26
CA TRP A 57 -8.47 -14.22 -23.40
C TRP A 57 -8.83 -13.85 -24.84
N GLU A 58 -9.86 -13.03 -24.99
CA GLU A 58 -10.25 -12.40 -26.24
C GLU A 58 -9.61 -11.02 -26.33
N PHE A 59 -8.76 -10.81 -27.34
CA PHE A 59 -8.25 -9.49 -27.67
C PHE A 59 -9.40 -8.57 -28.10
N SER A 60 -9.53 -7.44 -27.43
CA SER A 60 -10.62 -6.48 -27.68
C SER A 60 -10.18 -5.37 -28.62
N GLU A 61 -9.13 -4.63 -28.26
CA GLU A 61 -8.53 -3.57 -29.07
C GLU A 61 -7.15 -3.19 -28.51
N GLU A 62 -6.37 -2.45 -29.28
CA GLU A 62 -5.22 -1.71 -28.77
C GLU A 62 -5.55 -0.22 -28.78
N LYS A 63 -5.43 0.42 -27.62
CA LYS A 63 -5.81 1.82 -27.43
C LYS A 63 -4.76 2.54 -26.61
N THR A 64 -4.26 3.65 -27.14
CA THR A 64 -3.23 4.49 -26.50
C THR A 64 -2.00 3.69 -26.04
N GLY A 65 -1.56 2.71 -26.83
CA GLY A 65 -0.42 1.83 -26.51
C GLY A 65 -0.69 0.77 -25.44
N VAL A 66 -1.96 0.49 -25.13
CA VAL A 66 -2.38 -0.56 -24.20
C VAL A 66 -3.19 -1.61 -24.96
N LYS A 67 -2.78 -2.87 -24.87
CA LYS A 67 -3.56 -4.00 -25.40
C LYS A 67 -4.62 -4.40 -24.40
N LEU A 68 -5.88 -4.41 -24.85
CA LEU A 68 -7.03 -4.71 -24.02
C LEU A 68 -7.52 -6.12 -24.32
N TYR A 69 -7.73 -6.91 -23.28
CA TYR A 69 -8.30 -8.25 -23.39
C TYR A 69 -9.47 -8.41 -22.42
N ARG A 70 -10.38 -9.30 -22.78
CA ARG A 70 -11.49 -9.73 -21.92
C ARG A 70 -11.50 -11.25 -21.81
N LYS A 71 -11.96 -11.78 -20.70
CA LYS A 71 -12.19 -13.21 -20.51
C LYS A 71 -13.55 -13.40 -19.86
N ALA A 72 -14.38 -14.21 -20.50
CA ALA A 72 -15.65 -14.63 -19.90
C ALA A 72 -15.37 -15.53 -18.69
N ASP A 73 -16.24 -15.45 -17.69
CA ASP A 73 -16.21 -16.30 -16.52
C ASP A 73 -17.49 -17.14 -16.48
N ASP A 74 -17.37 -18.45 -16.59
CA ASP A 74 -18.55 -19.34 -16.58
C ASP A 74 -19.30 -19.30 -15.24
N THR A 75 -18.65 -18.80 -14.18
CA THR A 75 -19.22 -18.68 -12.83
C THR A 75 -19.79 -17.30 -12.53
N SER A 76 -19.58 -16.32 -13.41
CA SER A 76 -19.97 -14.92 -13.17
C SER A 76 -20.43 -14.22 -14.45
N PRO A 77 -21.53 -13.45 -14.44
CA PRO A 77 -21.91 -12.63 -15.59
C PRO A 77 -20.93 -11.47 -15.86
N ILE A 78 -19.93 -11.27 -14.98
CA ILE A 78 -18.96 -10.18 -15.06
C ILE A 78 -17.68 -10.71 -15.69
N SER A 79 -17.31 -10.12 -16.82
CA SER A 79 -16.07 -10.45 -17.50
C SER A 79 -14.85 -10.00 -16.70
N ILE A 80 -13.77 -10.76 -16.81
CA ILE A 80 -12.45 -10.35 -16.36
C ILE A 80 -11.84 -9.48 -17.46
N VAL A 81 -11.25 -8.34 -17.10
CA VAL A 81 -10.57 -7.44 -18.02
C VAL A 81 -9.08 -7.40 -17.75
N ARG A 82 -8.28 -7.28 -18.81
CA ARG A 82 -6.81 -7.24 -18.78
C ARG A 82 -6.29 -6.12 -19.66
N GLY A 83 -5.37 -5.34 -19.13
CA GLY A 83 -4.60 -4.34 -19.87
C GLY A 83 -3.12 -4.67 -19.82
N GLU A 84 -2.45 -4.62 -20.96
CA GLU A 84 -1.00 -4.81 -21.07
C GLU A 84 -0.35 -3.63 -21.77
N THR A 85 0.78 -3.17 -21.25
CA THR A 85 1.60 -2.16 -21.90
C THR A 85 3.06 -2.29 -21.45
N ASP A 86 3.96 -1.63 -22.18
CA ASP A 86 5.39 -1.63 -21.90
C ASP A 86 5.88 -0.22 -21.50
N LEU A 87 6.70 -0.20 -20.45
CA LEU A 87 7.50 0.94 -20.05
C LEU A 87 8.93 0.70 -20.54
N GLU A 88 9.28 1.32 -21.66
CA GLU A 88 10.62 1.26 -22.23
C GLU A 88 11.67 1.91 -21.33
N GLY A 89 12.88 1.34 -21.34
CA GLY A 89 14.03 1.83 -20.62
C GLY A 89 14.20 1.20 -19.24
N HIS A 90 15.43 1.28 -18.72
CA HIS A 90 15.81 0.69 -17.44
C HIS A 90 15.89 1.72 -16.31
N GLU A 91 15.25 2.88 -16.47
CA GLU A 91 15.26 3.98 -15.50
C GLU A 91 14.49 3.63 -14.22
N PHE A 92 13.47 2.79 -14.31
CA PHE A 92 12.61 2.42 -13.19
C PHE A 92 12.79 0.96 -12.77
N THR A 93 12.37 0.62 -11.55
CA THR A 93 12.25 -0.75 -11.06
C THR A 93 10.79 -1.19 -11.04
N THR A 94 10.54 -2.50 -11.05
CA THR A 94 9.18 -3.08 -10.94
C THR A 94 8.47 -2.58 -9.68
N GLN A 95 9.19 -2.46 -8.56
CA GLN A 95 8.67 -1.95 -7.30
C GLN A 95 8.28 -0.46 -7.36
N GLN A 96 9.04 0.38 -8.08
CA GLN A 96 8.69 1.80 -8.26
C GLN A 96 7.41 1.96 -9.09
N VAL A 97 7.26 1.18 -10.17
CA VAL A 97 6.01 1.16 -10.95
C VAL A 97 4.84 0.65 -10.10
N ALA A 98 5.06 -0.40 -9.29
CA ALA A 98 4.05 -0.90 -8.36
C ALA A 98 3.62 0.16 -7.34
N SER A 99 4.56 0.95 -6.80
CA SER A 99 4.25 2.05 -5.89
C SER A 99 3.37 3.11 -6.56
N VAL A 100 3.67 3.50 -7.80
CA VAL A 100 2.80 4.42 -8.58
C VAL A 100 1.40 3.83 -8.78
N ALA A 101 1.31 2.54 -9.07
CA ALA A 101 0.06 1.85 -9.34
C ALA A 101 -0.84 1.67 -8.09
N THR A 102 -0.28 1.72 -6.89
CA THR A 102 -1.04 1.37 -5.66
C THR A 102 -1.12 2.48 -4.64
N LEU A 103 -0.18 3.43 -4.63
CA LEU A 103 -0.16 4.48 -3.61
C LEU A 103 -1.31 5.47 -3.87
N PRO A 104 -2.22 5.71 -2.90
CA PRO A 104 -3.40 6.55 -3.10
C PRO A 104 -3.10 7.93 -3.67
N GLY A 105 -2.00 8.55 -3.24
CA GLY A 105 -1.55 9.86 -3.74
C GLY A 105 -1.26 9.89 -5.24
N CYS A 106 -0.59 8.84 -5.75
CA CYS A 106 -0.35 8.70 -7.18
C CYS A 106 -1.64 8.32 -7.92
N ARG A 107 -2.40 7.38 -7.35
CA ARG A 107 -3.65 6.88 -7.95
C ARG A 107 -4.69 7.96 -8.16
N LYS A 108 -4.79 8.93 -7.24
CA LYS A 108 -5.69 10.09 -7.38
C LYS A 108 -5.40 10.95 -8.61
N ILE A 109 -4.19 10.89 -9.15
CA ILE A 109 -3.79 11.64 -10.35
C ILE A 109 -4.11 10.86 -11.62
N TRP A 110 -3.78 9.57 -11.67
CA TRP A 110 -3.93 8.77 -12.90
C TRP A 110 -5.28 8.05 -13.03
N ASP A 111 -6.03 7.83 -11.94
CA ASP A 111 -7.33 7.14 -11.93
C ASP A 111 -8.48 8.12 -11.70
N GLU A 112 -9.16 8.51 -12.77
CA GLU A 112 -10.32 9.42 -12.69
C GLU A 112 -11.47 8.88 -11.81
N LYS A 113 -11.58 7.55 -11.69
CA LYS A 113 -12.64 6.88 -10.90
C LYS A 113 -12.25 6.73 -9.44
N PHE A 114 -10.98 6.89 -9.09
CA PHE A 114 -10.55 6.85 -7.71
C PHE A 114 -10.98 8.12 -6.96
N ASP A 115 -11.61 7.96 -5.80
CA ASP A 115 -11.93 9.07 -4.91
C ASP A 115 -10.89 9.17 -3.78
N THR A 116 -10.82 8.13 -2.96
CA THR A 116 -9.94 8.05 -1.81
C THR A 116 -9.72 6.60 -1.36
N SER A 117 -8.74 6.38 -0.49
CA SER A 117 -8.49 5.11 0.17
C SER A 117 -7.89 5.34 1.54
N GLU A 118 -8.18 4.43 2.46
CA GLU A 118 -7.62 4.40 3.80
C GLU A 118 -7.07 3.00 4.09
N ILE A 119 -5.85 2.94 4.59
CA ILE A 119 -5.29 1.70 5.15
C ILE A 119 -5.77 1.58 6.59
N LYS A 120 -6.55 0.54 6.87
CA LYS A 120 -7.10 0.28 8.22
C LYS A 120 -6.09 -0.43 9.10
N GLU A 121 -5.33 -1.36 8.54
CA GLU A 121 -4.23 -2.02 9.24
C GLU A 121 -3.17 -2.50 8.24
N MET A 122 -1.90 -2.39 8.63
CA MET A 122 -0.76 -3.00 7.96
C MET A 122 -0.31 -4.20 8.79
N TYR A 123 -0.55 -5.42 8.30
CA TYR A 123 -0.11 -6.65 8.97
C TYR A 123 1.38 -6.91 8.75
N SER A 124 1.86 -6.50 7.58
CA SER A 124 3.28 -6.42 7.22
C SER A 124 3.47 -5.26 6.25
N ARG A 125 4.68 -5.06 5.71
CA ARG A 125 4.88 -4.08 4.63
C ARG A 125 4.13 -4.44 3.34
N HIS A 126 3.77 -5.72 3.21
CA HIS A 126 3.24 -6.33 2.01
C HIS A 126 1.78 -6.75 2.13
N GLU A 127 1.19 -6.67 3.32
CA GLU A 127 -0.17 -7.12 3.60
C GLU A 127 -0.95 -6.05 4.34
N SER A 128 -2.14 -5.75 3.84
CA SER A 128 -2.98 -4.72 4.45
C SER A 128 -4.47 -5.07 4.41
N LEU A 129 -5.20 -4.45 5.32
CA LEU A 129 -6.63 -4.23 5.24
C LEU A 129 -6.87 -2.78 4.81
N PHE A 130 -7.70 -2.56 3.79
CA PHE A 130 -7.97 -1.24 3.26
C PHE A 130 -9.45 -1.03 2.97
N TRP A 131 -9.87 0.22 3.06
CA TRP A 131 -11.11 0.72 2.50
C TRP A 131 -10.81 1.65 1.33
N SER A 132 -11.56 1.54 0.24
CA SER A 132 -11.42 2.45 -0.90
C SER A 132 -12.78 2.86 -1.44
N LYS A 133 -12.87 4.10 -1.93
CA LYS A 133 -14.07 4.67 -2.54
C LYS A 133 -13.82 5.03 -3.99
N LEU A 134 -14.78 4.66 -4.83
CA LEU A 134 -14.82 4.93 -6.25
C LEU A 134 -15.92 5.95 -6.57
N ARG A 135 -15.58 6.90 -7.43
CA ARG A 135 -16.51 7.87 -8.01
C ARG A 135 -17.43 7.17 -9.00
N ALA A 136 -18.64 7.70 -9.13
CA ALA A 136 -19.57 7.29 -10.14
C ALA A 136 -20.32 8.52 -10.69
N PRO A 137 -20.60 8.56 -12.02
CA PRO A 137 -21.40 9.62 -12.59
C PRO A 137 -22.87 9.47 -12.15
N TRP A 138 -23.56 10.58 -11.95
CA TRP A 138 -25.00 10.56 -11.70
C TRP A 138 -25.73 9.90 -12.90
N PRO A 139 -26.71 9.00 -12.69
CA PRO A 139 -27.41 8.65 -11.45
C PRO A 139 -26.84 7.42 -10.71
N VAL A 140 -25.63 6.97 -11.04
CA VAL A 140 -24.99 5.81 -10.41
C VAL A 140 -24.37 6.25 -9.07
N TYR A 141 -24.73 5.59 -7.97
CA TYR A 141 -24.15 5.88 -6.65
C TYR A 141 -22.65 5.54 -6.60
N PRO A 142 -21.85 6.21 -5.76
CA PRO A 142 -20.46 5.81 -5.50
C PRO A 142 -20.37 4.36 -5.02
N ARG A 143 -19.26 3.70 -5.32
CA ARG A 143 -18.96 2.36 -4.82
C ARG A 143 -17.89 2.43 -3.75
N ASP A 144 -17.97 1.59 -2.74
CA ASP A 144 -16.86 1.37 -1.81
C ASP A 144 -16.43 -0.10 -1.80
N ILE A 145 -15.19 -0.33 -1.38
CA ILE A 145 -14.57 -1.65 -1.30
C ILE A 145 -13.95 -1.76 0.09
N ALA A 146 -14.33 -2.79 0.83
CA ALA A 146 -13.54 -3.33 1.93
C ALA A 146 -12.71 -4.48 1.39
N GLY A 147 -11.39 -4.37 1.47
CA GLY A 147 -10.51 -5.34 0.83
C GLY A 147 -9.23 -5.61 1.61
N THR A 148 -8.63 -6.75 1.31
CA THR A 148 -7.26 -7.06 1.71
C THR A 148 -6.34 -6.98 0.50
N SER A 149 -5.07 -6.61 0.73
CA SER A 149 -4.04 -6.64 -0.30
C SER A 149 -2.85 -7.49 0.10
N LEU A 150 -2.19 -8.07 -0.90
CA LEU A 150 -0.93 -8.78 -0.76
C LEU A 150 0.03 -8.37 -1.88
N ARG A 151 1.29 -8.12 -1.51
CA ARG A 151 2.39 -7.80 -2.43
C ARG A 151 3.48 -8.84 -2.33
N GLU A 152 3.87 -9.43 -3.46
CA GLU A 152 5.10 -10.21 -3.59
C GLU A 152 6.08 -9.46 -4.49
N THR A 153 7.37 -9.44 -4.14
CA THR A 153 8.38 -8.68 -4.88
C THR A 153 9.69 -9.46 -4.94
N SER A 154 10.33 -9.40 -6.10
CA SER A 154 11.66 -9.92 -6.41
C SER A 154 12.42 -8.89 -7.26
N ASP A 155 13.66 -9.19 -7.63
CA ASP A 155 14.49 -8.33 -8.48
C ASP A 155 13.94 -8.15 -9.91
N THR A 156 13.11 -9.10 -10.37
CA THR A 156 12.58 -9.13 -11.74
C THR A 156 11.07 -8.96 -11.81
N GLU A 157 10.35 -9.06 -10.69
CA GLU A 157 8.89 -9.03 -10.70
C GLU A 157 8.32 -8.40 -9.43
N CYS A 158 7.26 -7.61 -9.58
CA CYS A 158 6.43 -7.16 -8.47
C CYS A 158 4.96 -7.49 -8.78
N CYS A 159 4.36 -8.34 -7.95
CA CYS A 159 2.95 -8.67 -8.00
C CYS A 159 2.22 -7.97 -6.86
N VAL A 160 1.12 -7.28 -7.14
CA VAL A 160 0.23 -6.72 -6.11
C VAL A 160 -1.19 -7.16 -6.41
N VAL A 161 -1.89 -7.74 -5.45
CA VAL A 161 -3.29 -8.14 -5.59
C VAL A 161 -4.14 -7.49 -4.52
N MET A 162 -5.39 -7.18 -4.88
CA MET A 162 -6.44 -6.70 -4.00
C MET A 162 -7.70 -7.55 -4.23
N THR A 163 -8.40 -7.89 -3.17
CA THR A 163 -9.68 -8.63 -3.21
C THR A 163 -10.56 -8.22 -2.04
N SER A 164 -11.89 -8.32 -2.21
CA SER A 164 -12.86 -7.96 -1.18
C SER A 164 -12.86 -8.94 -0.01
N VAL A 165 -13.07 -8.41 1.20
CA VAL A 165 -13.25 -9.17 2.43
C VAL A 165 -14.37 -8.56 3.27
N GLU A 166 -14.96 -9.37 4.15
CA GLU A 166 -15.83 -8.88 5.22
C GLU A 166 -14.97 -8.65 6.47
N ASP A 167 -15.00 -7.43 7.00
CA ASP A 167 -14.25 -7.06 8.21
C ASP A 167 -15.03 -6.03 9.03
N GLU A 168 -15.14 -6.25 10.34
CA GLU A 168 -15.87 -5.35 11.26
C GLU A 168 -15.27 -3.94 11.33
N ALA A 169 -13.98 -3.78 11.02
CA ALA A 169 -13.33 -2.47 10.95
C ALA A 169 -13.79 -1.64 9.74
N ILE A 170 -14.50 -2.26 8.78
CA ILE A 170 -14.99 -1.60 7.56
C ILE A 170 -16.48 -1.90 7.34
N PRO A 171 -17.36 -1.35 8.18
CA PRO A 171 -18.80 -1.47 8.00
C PRO A 171 -19.25 -0.80 6.69
N GLU A 172 -20.49 -1.09 6.27
CA GLU A 172 -21.10 -0.40 5.12
C GLU A 172 -21.21 1.11 5.37
N VAL A 173 -20.92 1.88 4.31
CA VAL A 173 -20.93 3.35 4.37
C VAL A 173 -22.21 3.87 3.72
N SER A 174 -23.00 4.64 4.48
CA SER A 174 -24.21 5.28 3.96
C SER A 174 -23.92 6.14 2.72
N GLY A 175 -24.74 5.99 1.68
CA GLY A 175 -24.57 6.70 0.40
C GLY A 175 -23.57 6.06 -0.57
N CYS A 176 -22.97 4.92 -0.22
CA CYS A 176 -22.18 4.08 -1.11
C CYS A 176 -22.82 2.70 -1.29
N VAL A 177 -22.57 2.07 -2.43
CA VAL A 177 -22.89 0.65 -2.68
C VAL A 177 -21.61 -0.15 -2.51
N ARG A 178 -21.60 -1.18 -1.65
CA ARG A 178 -20.44 -2.06 -1.45
C ARG A 178 -20.23 -2.93 -2.70
N ALA A 179 -19.13 -2.70 -3.39
CA ALA A 179 -18.70 -3.53 -4.50
C ALA A 179 -17.97 -4.77 -4.00
N ASN A 180 -18.10 -5.87 -4.72
CA ASN A 180 -17.33 -7.09 -4.50
C ASN A 180 -16.20 -7.16 -5.53
N LEU A 181 -14.99 -6.84 -5.08
CA LEU A 181 -13.77 -6.96 -5.86
C LEU A 181 -13.28 -8.40 -5.82
N ILE A 182 -13.59 -9.19 -6.85
CA ILE A 182 -13.16 -10.59 -6.93
C ILE A 182 -11.63 -10.64 -7.02
N VAL A 183 -11.06 -9.88 -7.96
CA VAL A 183 -9.61 -9.70 -8.10
C VAL A 183 -9.34 -8.35 -8.77
N SER A 184 -8.37 -7.60 -8.28
CA SER A 184 -7.70 -6.52 -9.03
C SER A 184 -6.23 -6.60 -8.72
N GLY A 185 -5.40 -6.75 -9.74
CA GLY A 185 -3.98 -6.95 -9.51
C GLY A 185 -3.08 -6.49 -10.63
N TRP A 186 -1.85 -6.20 -10.23
CA TRP A 186 -0.75 -5.73 -11.06
C TRP A 186 0.31 -6.83 -11.10
N VAL A 187 0.75 -7.22 -12.29
CA VAL A 187 1.94 -8.06 -12.50
C VAL A 187 2.91 -7.22 -13.31
N ILE A 188 4.01 -6.85 -12.67
CA ILE A 188 4.99 -5.90 -13.22
C ILE A 188 6.32 -6.63 -13.32
N THR A 189 6.76 -6.90 -14.55
CA THR A 189 7.87 -7.79 -14.81
C THR A 189 8.95 -7.07 -15.62
N LYS A 190 10.21 -7.22 -15.23
CA LYS A 190 11.35 -6.70 -15.97
C LYS A 190 11.51 -7.46 -17.28
N THR A 191 11.82 -6.74 -18.36
CA THR A 191 12.12 -7.29 -19.68
C THR A 191 13.49 -6.81 -20.16
N ASP A 192 13.93 -7.32 -21.31
CA ASP A 192 15.18 -6.89 -21.93
C ASP A 192 15.15 -5.42 -22.39
N THR A 193 13.96 -4.86 -22.66
CA THR A 193 13.78 -3.50 -23.16
C THR A 193 13.22 -2.53 -22.12
N GLY A 194 12.81 -3.02 -20.94
CA GLY A 194 12.25 -2.20 -19.88
C GLY A 194 11.42 -2.99 -18.87
N ILE A 195 10.16 -2.61 -18.71
CA ILE A 195 9.20 -3.23 -17.79
C ILE A 195 7.89 -3.49 -18.53
N HIS A 196 7.39 -4.72 -18.44
CA HIS A 196 6.04 -5.09 -18.87
C HIS A 196 5.06 -4.89 -17.72
N VAL A 197 3.94 -4.22 -17.98
CA VAL A 197 2.90 -3.92 -16.99
C VAL A 197 1.60 -4.60 -17.40
N THR A 198 1.15 -5.54 -16.58
CA THR A 198 -0.13 -6.22 -16.75
C THR A 198 -1.06 -5.84 -15.60
N TYR A 199 -2.25 -5.36 -15.93
CA TYR A 199 -3.31 -5.05 -14.97
C TYR A 199 -4.54 -5.92 -15.26
N ILE A 200 -5.02 -6.66 -14.25
CA ILE A 200 -6.15 -7.59 -14.38
C ILE A 200 -7.18 -7.29 -13.31
N THR A 201 -8.44 -7.17 -13.69
CA THR A 201 -9.54 -6.86 -12.76
C THR A 201 -10.83 -7.61 -13.10
N GLN A 202 -11.52 -8.06 -12.06
CA GLN A 202 -12.90 -8.52 -12.09
C GLN A 202 -13.61 -7.95 -10.85
N ILE A 203 -14.65 -7.13 -11.07
CA ILE A 203 -15.36 -6.43 -10.00
C ILE A 203 -16.86 -6.46 -10.24
N ASP A 204 -17.60 -6.94 -9.24
CA ASP A 204 -19.04 -6.76 -9.17
C ASP A 204 -19.34 -5.43 -8.50
N LEU A 205 -19.87 -4.47 -9.27
CA LEU A 205 -20.22 -3.15 -8.76
C LEU A 205 -21.50 -3.16 -7.90
N ALA A 206 -22.23 -4.27 -7.88
CA ALA A 206 -23.49 -4.48 -7.19
C ALA A 206 -24.56 -3.42 -7.50
N GLY A 207 -25.77 -3.64 -6.96
CA GLY A 207 -26.92 -2.75 -7.15
C GLY A 207 -27.30 -2.53 -8.62
N TYR A 208 -28.01 -1.44 -8.90
CA TYR A 208 -28.38 -1.10 -10.27
C TYR A 208 -27.23 -0.39 -10.99
N ILE A 209 -26.82 -0.93 -12.13
CA ILE A 209 -25.86 -0.33 -13.05
C ILE A 209 -26.43 -0.34 -14.48
N PRO A 210 -26.48 0.81 -15.17
CA PRO A 210 -26.82 0.83 -16.60
C PRO A 210 -25.80 0.03 -17.44
N THR A 211 -26.28 -0.77 -18.40
CA THR A 211 -25.41 -1.61 -19.25
C THR A 211 -24.34 -0.82 -20.00
N SER A 212 -24.66 0.39 -20.46
CA SER A 212 -23.69 1.27 -21.13
C SER A 212 -22.56 1.69 -20.21
N PHE A 213 -22.84 1.88 -18.91
CA PHE A 213 -21.82 2.19 -17.92
C PHE A 213 -20.92 0.98 -17.66
N LEU A 214 -21.47 -0.23 -17.50
CA LEU A 214 -20.67 -1.46 -17.36
C LEU A 214 -19.71 -1.66 -18.53
N LYS A 215 -20.19 -1.50 -19.77
CA LYS A 215 -19.34 -1.57 -20.98
C LYS A 215 -18.23 -0.53 -20.97
N GLY A 216 -18.53 0.69 -20.49
CA GLY A 216 -17.53 1.74 -20.33
C GLY A 216 -16.46 1.37 -19.30
N ILE A 217 -16.85 0.75 -18.18
CA ILE A 217 -15.92 0.23 -17.17
C ILE A 217 -15.01 -0.85 -17.78
N GLU A 218 -15.58 -1.83 -18.49
CA GLU A 218 -14.81 -2.90 -19.13
C GLU A 218 -13.74 -2.37 -20.11
N GLN A 219 -14.02 -1.27 -20.81
CA GLN A 219 -13.05 -0.64 -21.72
C GLN A 219 -12.04 0.26 -21.00
N GLN A 220 -12.45 0.95 -19.93
CA GLN A 220 -11.62 1.95 -19.28
C GLN A 220 -10.71 1.39 -18.18
N VAL A 221 -11.16 0.39 -17.42
CA VAL A 221 -10.37 -0.22 -16.35
C VAL A 221 -9.02 -0.79 -16.84
N PRO A 222 -8.93 -1.54 -17.96
CA PRO A 222 -7.63 -2.05 -18.39
C PRO A 222 -6.68 -0.94 -18.90
N LEU A 223 -7.19 0.23 -19.29
CA LEU A 223 -6.36 1.39 -19.65
C LEU A 223 -5.56 1.97 -18.47
N CYS A 224 -5.89 1.60 -17.23
CA CYS A 224 -5.11 1.99 -16.05
C CYS A 224 -3.64 1.56 -16.16
N ALA A 225 -3.33 0.49 -16.89
CA ALA A 225 -1.94 0.08 -17.17
C ALA A 225 -1.15 1.20 -17.90
N GLY A 226 -1.74 1.79 -18.94
CA GLY A 226 -1.17 2.92 -19.65
C GLY A 226 -1.12 4.19 -18.79
N ALA A 227 -2.14 4.43 -17.96
CA ALA A 227 -2.19 5.59 -17.07
C ALA A 227 -1.04 5.59 -16.04
N VAL A 228 -0.72 4.43 -15.47
CA VAL A 228 0.45 4.24 -14.58
C VAL A 228 1.76 4.52 -15.31
N VAL A 229 1.91 3.99 -16.53
CA VAL A 229 3.11 4.22 -17.36
C VAL A 229 3.26 5.70 -17.72
N ASN A 230 2.18 6.37 -18.06
CA ASN A 230 2.19 7.81 -18.36
C ASN A 230 2.57 8.62 -17.12
N PHE A 231 1.96 8.32 -15.96
CA PHE A 231 2.28 8.99 -14.69
C PHE A 231 3.77 8.88 -14.37
N ILE A 232 4.34 7.67 -14.39
CA ILE A 232 5.74 7.48 -13.99
C ILE A 232 6.71 8.12 -14.98
N LYS A 233 6.37 8.11 -16.27
CA LYS A 233 7.12 8.85 -17.30
C LYS A 233 7.03 10.35 -17.10
N GLU A 234 5.90 10.90 -16.67
CA GLU A 234 5.72 12.35 -16.52
C GLU A 234 6.31 12.88 -15.20
N HIS A 235 6.03 12.20 -14.09
CA HIS A 235 6.31 12.70 -12.75
C HIS A 235 7.42 11.92 -12.02
N GLY A 236 7.82 10.75 -12.52
CA GLY A 236 8.63 9.81 -11.75
C GLY A 236 7.79 9.07 -10.70
N PHE A 237 8.40 8.72 -9.57
CA PHE A 237 7.74 7.94 -8.52
C PHE A 237 7.80 8.65 -7.17
N ALA A 238 6.74 8.49 -6.37
CA ALA A 238 6.72 8.88 -4.95
C ALA A 238 7.75 8.05 -4.16
N PRO A 239 8.18 8.51 -2.96
CA PRO A 239 9.16 7.78 -2.15
C PRO A 239 8.79 6.30 -2.00
N THR A 240 9.66 5.42 -2.49
CA THR A 240 9.44 3.98 -2.50
C THR A 240 10.32 3.33 -1.45
N THR A 241 9.70 2.69 -0.45
CA THR A 241 10.41 1.94 0.58
C THR A 241 11.12 0.74 -0.03
N ILE A 242 12.43 0.64 0.14
CA ILE A 242 13.25 -0.48 -0.33
C ILE A 242 13.70 -1.40 0.80
N GLU A 243 13.82 -0.88 2.03
CA GLU A 243 14.15 -1.66 3.22
C GLU A 243 13.35 -1.13 4.41
N CYS A 244 12.83 -2.01 5.26
CA CYS A 244 12.10 -1.64 6.47
C CYS A 244 12.23 -2.75 7.52
N THR A 245 12.96 -2.48 8.60
CA THR A 245 13.06 -3.39 9.75
C THR A 245 12.22 -2.91 10.94
N ALA A 246 11.81 -1.64 10.92
CA ALA A 246 10.78 -1.13 11.83
C ALA A 246 9.39 -1.70 11.49
N ARG A 247 8.43 -1.55 12.41
CA ARG A 247 7.03 -1.93 12.14
C ARG A 247 6.38 -0.84 11.30
N PHE A 248 6.13 -1.14 10.02
CA PHE A 248 5.41 -0.25 9.12
C PHE A 248 3.94 -0.12 9.53
N LYS A 249 3.41 1.11 9.61
CA LYS A 249 2.01 1.36 10.01
C LYS A 249 1.18 1.99 8.90
N SER A 250 1.70 3.00 8.22
CA SER A 250 1.04 3.59 7.06
C SER A 250 2.00 4.43 6.23
N GLU A 251 1.57 4.74 5.01
CA GLU A 251 2.19 5.75 4.17
C GLU A 251 1.11 6.55 3.43
N GLU A 252 1.39 7.82 3.25
CA GLU A 252 0.55 8.76 2.51
C GLU A 252 1.44 9.62 1.62
N PHE A 253 0.91 10.00 0.46
CA PHE A 253 1.56 10.90 -0.47
C PHE A 253 0.54 11.91 -0.97
N GLU A 254 0.86 13.19 -0.88
CA GLU A 254 0.12 14.27 -1.51
C GLU A 254 0.94 14.78 -2.70
N HIS A 255 0.39 14.61 -3.90
CA HIS A 255 1.11 14.85 -5.15
C HIS A 255 1.38 16.34 -5.35
N ASP A 256 0.40 17.20 -5.06
CA ASP A 256 0.49 18.63 -5.37
C ASP A 256 1.52 19.35 -4.50
N THR A 257 1.58 18.99 -3.21
CA THR A 257 2.58 19.53 -2.26
C THR A 257 3.86 18.71 -2.21
N LYS A 258 3.87 17.54 -2.87
CA LYS A 258 4.96 16.56 -2.83
C LYS A 258 5.31 16.11 -1.41
N GLU A 259 4.33 16.11 -0.51
CA GLU A 259 4.51 15.64 0.86
C GLU A 259 4.29 14.14 0.91
N TYR A 260 5.33 13.39 1.29
CA TYR A 260 5.23 11.99 1.67
C TYR A 260 5.35 11.88 3.18
N ALA A 261 4.47 11.11 3.80
CA ALA A 261 4.51 10.79 5.22
C ALA A 261 4.46 9.29 5.42
N CYS A 262 5.40 8.74 6.20
CA CYS A 262 5.40 7.35 6.62
C CYS A 262 5.35 7.27 8.14
N ASN A 263 4.43 6.45 8.65
CA ASN A 263 4.31 6.16 10.06
C ASN A 263 4.85 4.76 10.34
N VAL A 264 5.74 4.67 11.31
CA VAL A 264 6.33 3.41 11.77
C VAL A 264 6.36 3.36 13.30
N ASP A 265 6.60 2.17 13.84
CA ASP A 265 6.71 1.89 15.26
C ASP A 265 7.78 0.81 15.51
N ALA A 266 7.95 0.40 16.76
CA ALA A 266 8.98 -0.55 17.22
C ALA A 266 10.40 -0.05 16.96
N THR A 267 11.38 -0.93 17.17
CA THR A 267 12.79 -0.63 16.89
C THR A 267 13.15 -1.11 15.50
N GLY A 268 13.84 -0.28 14.73
CA GLY A 268 14.36 -0.65 13.43
C GLY A 268 14.83 0.56 12.63
N ASP A 269 14.98 0.33 11.33
CA ASP A 269 15.46 1.29 10.35
C ASP A 269 14.54 1.22 9.12
N VAL A 270 14.50 2.29 8.34
CA VAL A 270 13.72 2.34 7.09
C VAL A 270 14.49 3.11 6.03
N LYS A 271 14.39 2.64 4.79
CA LYS A 271 15.07 3.22 3.65
C LYS A 271 14.13 3.42 2.47
N TRP A 272 14.22 4.57 1.84
CA TRP A 272 13.45 4.92 0.65
C TRP A 272 14.36 5.35 -0.49
N VAL A 273 13.92 5.06 -1.71
CA VAL A 273 14.43 5.74 -2.91
C VAL A 273 13.41 6.80 -3.29
N VAL A 274 13.90 8.00 -3.60
CA VAL A 274 13.11 9.20 -3.91
C VAL A 274 13.51 9.71 -5.30
N SER A 275 12.53 9.79 -6.20
CA SER A 275 12.74 10.19 -7.58
C SER A 275 13.20 11.64 -7.68
N THR A 276 14.30 11.92 -8.38
CA THR A 276 14.71 13.29 -8.74
C THR A 276 13.74 13.95 -9.72
N LYS A 277 12.97 13.17 -10.47
CA LYS A 277 11.93 13.70 -11.35
C LYS A 277 10.74 14.24 -10.54
N MET A 278 10.33 13.50 -9.50
CA MET A 278 9.27 13.94 -8.58
C MET A 278 9.77 15.11 -7.71
N TYR A 279 11.02 15.05 -7.24
CA TYR A 279 11.66 16.02 -6.37
C TYR A 279 12.88 16.68 -7.03
N PRO A 280 12.67 17.62 -7.98
CA PRO A 280 13.76 18.23 -8.75
C PRO A 280 14.64 19.18 -7.93
N ASN A 281 14.13 19.70 -6.81
CA ASN A 281 14.81 20.70 -5.98
C ASN A 281 15.48 20.12 -4.74
N ASP A 282 15.77 18.80 -4.70
CA ASP A 282 16.24 18.10 -3.48
C ASP A 282 15.12 18.03 -2.40
N ILE A 283 15.32 17.29 -1.31
CA ILE A 283 14.28 17.00 -0.30
C ILE A 283 14.62 17.49 1.10
N ASN A 284 13.59 17.81 1.87
CA ASN A 284 13.67 17.92 3.31
C ASN A 284 13.18 16.63 3.96
N VAL A 285 13.87 16.17 5.01
CA VAL A 285 13.45 15.04 5.84
C VAL A 285 13.19 15.53 7.25
N SER A 286 11.99 15.28 7.77
CA SER A 286 11.64 15.54 9.16
C SER A 286 11.28 14.24 9.86
N ILE A 287 11.75 14.07 11.10
CA ILE A 287 11.46 12.91 11.93
C ILE A 287 10.77 13.41 13.19
N ILE A 288 9.56 12.92 13.45
CA ILE A 288 8.76 13.25 14.63
C ILE A 288 8.58 11.98 15.44
N GLY A 289 9.03 11.96 16.69
CA GLY A 289 8.96 10.79 17.58
C GLY A 289 10.32 10.17 17.89
N SER A 290 10.36 8.86 18.11
CA SER A 290 11.58 8.07 18.40
C SER A 290 12.44 8.53 19.60
N GLY A 291 11.89 9.36 20.49
CA GLY A 291 12.65 9.98 21.59
C GLY A 291 13.83 10.84 21.14
N GLY A 292 13.83 11.34 19.90
CA GLY A 292 14.90 12.18 19.33
C GLY A 292 16.18 11.42 18.92
N ASN A 293 16.18 10.09 18.99
CA ASN A 293 17.38 9.29 18.70
C ASN A 293 17.55 8.92 17.23
N ALA A 294 16.46 8.92 16.46
CA ALA A 294 16.49 8.56 15.06
C ALA A 294 17.25 9.62 14.24
N LYS A 295 18.08 9.15 13.32
CA LYS A 295 18.90 9.99 12.44
C LYS A 295 18.61 9.63 11.00
N PHE A 296 18.84 10.56 10.08
CA PHE A 296 18.76 10.28 8.65
C PHE A 296 20.07 10.63 7.95
N VAL A 297 20.33 9.91 6.86
CA VAL A 297 21.31 10.26 5.83
C VAL A 297 20.63 10.25 4.48
N ILE A 298 21.12 11.07 3.55
CA ILE A 298 20.66 11.13 2.17
C ILE A 298 21.86 10.85 1.28
N ASP A 299 21.82 9.73 0.58
CA ASP A 299 22.81 9.33 -0.43
C ASP A 299 22.20 9.43 -1.83
N LEU A 300 22.99 9.12 -2.86
CA LEU A 300 22.50 8.98 -4.24
C LEU A 300 22.66 7.53 -4.72
N ASP A 301 21.66 7.01 -5.43
CA ASP A 301 21.78 5.74 -6.16
C ASP A 301 22.52 5.93 -7.49
N ASP A 302 22.76 4.84 -8.22
CA ASP A 302 23.45 4.86 -9.53
C ASP A 302 22.72 5.69 -10.59
N LYS A 303 21.41 5.91 -10.41
CA LYS A 303 20.56 6.73 -11.29
C LYS A 303 20.41 8.16 -10.77
N LYS A 304 21.19 8.54 -9.75
CA LYS A 304 21.16 9.84 -9.07
C LYS A 304 19.85 10.14 -8.35
N ASN A 305 19.00 9.13 -8.08
CA ASN A 305 17.88 9.30 -7.16
C ASN A 305 18.40 9.44 -5.73
N GLN A 306 17.62 10.11 -4.88
CA GLN A 306 17.99 10.29 -3.50
C GLN A 306 17.60 9.06 -2.68
N VAL A 307 18.52 8.57 -1.84
CA VAL A 307 18.30 7.43 -0.97
C VAL A 307 18.26 7.93 0.47
N VAL A 308 17.06 7.96 1.05
CA VAL A 308 16.86 8.38 2.44
C VAL A 308 16.95 7.14 3.33
N THR A 309 17.93 7.11 4.23
CA THR A 309 18.04 6.05 5.25
C THR A 309 17.80 6.65 6.61
N VAL A 310 16.74 6.22 7.31
CA VAL A 310 16.46 6.60 8.69
C VAL A 310 16.83 5.44 9.60
N THR A 311 17.76 5.69 10.53
CA THR A 311 18.26 4.67 11.47
C THR A 311 17.95 5.02 12.92
N GLY A 312 17.89 3.99 13.77
CA GLY A 312 17.70 4.17 15.21
C GLY A 312 16.27 4.54 15.60
N ILE A 313 15.28 4.12 14.81
CA ILE A 313 13.87 4.28 15.14
C ILE A 313 13.56 3.47 16.38
N ASN A 314 12.83 4.05 17.33
CA ASN A 314 12.43 3.40 18.55
C ASN A 314 11.06 3.92 19.03
N GLY A 315 10.02 3.15 18.74
CA GLY A 315 8.64 3.51 19.06
C GLY A 315 7.97 4.33 17.97
N PRO A 316 6.77 4.88 18.24
CA PRO A 316 5.99 5.60 17.24
C PRO A 316 6.76 6.77 16.65
N THR A 317 6.89 6.75 15.33
CA THR A 317 7.71 7.71 14.57
C THR A 317 7.04 8.03 13.24
N THR A 318 6.90 9.32 12.95
CA THR A 318 6.46 9.82 11.65
C THR A 318 7.66 10.41 10.92
N ILE A 319 7.96 9.89 9.74
CA ILE A 319 8.97 10.41 8.83
C ILE A 319 8.25 11.14 7.71
N LYS A 320 8.61 12.41 7.47
CA LYS A 320 8.12 13.16 6.32
C LYS A 320 9.24 13.49 5.36
N ILE A 321 8.97 13.32 4.06
CA ILE A 321 9.83 13.70 2.95
C ILE A 321 9.05 14.74 2.13
N THR A 322 9.60 15.95 2.00
CA THR A 322 8.98 17.04 1.24
C THR A 322 9.97 17.62 0.23
N SER A 323 9.46 18.33 -0.78
CA SER A 323 10.34 19.14 -1.64
C SER A 323 11.00 20.26 -0.84
N LYS A 324 12.26 20.58 -1.17
CA LYS A 324 12.82 21.90 -0.84
C LYS A 324 12.22 22.98 -1.72
#